data_AF-A0A5D2EG01-F1
#
_entry.id   AF-A0A5D2EG01-F1
#
_cell.length_a   1.000
_cell.length_b   1.000
_cell.length_c   1.000
_cell.angle_alpha   90.00
_cell.angle_beta   90.00
_cell.angle_gamma   90.00
#
_symmetry.space_group_name_H-M   'P 1'
#
loop_
_entity.id
_entity.type
_entity.pdbx_description
1 polymer ?
#
loop_
_entity_poly.entity_id
_entity_poly.type
_entity_poly.pdbx_seq_one_letter_code
_entity_poly.pdbx_strand_id
1 'polypeptide(L)'
;MGCKFISLEPPILYQIPVRTTPPCFRTKAIAFSSYAPNKGEPVSTKLPLSKTNDVYSVSFKTLGACKLGISRYPDFEYNAQGGTGTGTGSRVADSDELSVSFDVKTLYIPPLTSSTTKFLGFPLPPFLKIHIVPQLLQGNIDQESGKVDLEFLAKFCFSVGSIYEAPPLVVKTVLTSDESKGKMRSGRGERLDEEGNCKLVGVAFVEPIDDVFMNTFLSLPTECLAKLNAVITLSKSS
;
A
#
# COMPACT_ATOMS: atom_id res chain seq x y z
N MET A 1 47.09 45.03 31.10
CA MET A 1 45.98 44.68 32.02
C MET A 1 45.59 43.23 31.72
N GLY A 2 45.38 42.39 32.74
CA GLY A 2 45.42 40.93 32.58
C GLY A 2 44.10 40.26 32.20
N CYS A 3 44.20 39.13 31.50
CA CYS A 3 43.11 38.19 31.28
C CYS A 3 42.70 37.49 32.60
N LYS A 4 41.43 37.10 32.74
CA LYS A 4 40.96 36.19 33.80
C LYS A 4 40.17 35.03 33.20
N PHE A 5 40.60 33.81 33.49
CA PHE A 5 39.82 32.57 33.38
C PHE A 5 39.18 32.27 34.74
N ILE A 6 37.85 32.09 34.80
CA ILE A 6 37.05 31.13 35.61
C ILE A 6 35.58 31.28 35.18
N SER A 7 34.71 30.25 35.16
CA SER A 7 34.85 28.80 35.43
C SER A 7 33.86 28.00 34.56
N LEU A 8 33.74 26.68 34.77
CA LEU A 8 32.63 25.84 34.29
C LEU A 8 31.95 25.16 35.49
N GLU A 9 30.65 25.39 35.67
CA GLU A 9 29.79 24.59 36.56
C GLU A 9 28.73 23.86 35.72
N PRO A 10 28.41 22.58 36.01
CA PRO A 10 27.44 21.81 35.23
C PRO A 10 25.99 22.10 35.64
N PRO A 11 25.02 22.02 34.73
CA PRO A 11 23.60 22.18 35.06
C PRO A 11 23.07 21.02 35.90
N ILE A 12 22.13 21.35 36.80
CA ILE A 12 21.54 20.45 37.79
C ILE A 12 20.70 19.33 37.11
N LEU A 13 20.97 18.09 37.50
CA LEU A 13 20.19 16.90 37.13
C LEU A 13 18.79 16.94 37.78
N TYR A 14 17.75 17.23 36.99
CA TYR A 14 16.38 16.95 37.38
C TYR A 14 16.07 15.45 37.19
N GLN A 15 16.06 14.71 38.29
CA GLN A 15 15.71 13.29 38.30
C GLN A 15 14.18 13.12 38.14
N ILE A 16 13.76 12.36 37.13
CA ILE A 16 12.36 11.95 36.94
C ILE A 16 12.13 10.63 37.70
N PRO A 17 11.12 10.52 38.58
CA PRO A 17 10.88 9.31 39.35
C PRO A 17 10.29 8.19 38.46
N VAL A 18 11.04 7.10 38.31
CA VAL A 18 10.57 5.87 37.64
C VAL A 18 9.55 5.16 38.53
N ARG A 19 8.27 5.15 38.14
CA ARG A 19 7.26 4.27 38.73
C ARG A 19 7.23 2.93 38.00
N THR A 20 7.82 1.92 38.63
CA THR A 20 7.77 0.53 38.17
C THR A 20 6.42 -0.11 38.56
N THR A 21 5.52 -0.31 37.60
CA THR A 21 4.32 -1.16 37.79
C THR A 21 4.13 -2.06 36.58
N PRO A 22 4.09 -3.40 36.74
CA PRO A 22 3.87 -4.32 35.62
C PRO A 22 2.39 -4.32 35.19
N PRO A 23 2.09 -4.30 33.88
CA PRO A 23 0.72 -4.47 33.40
C PRO A 23 0.25 -5.92 33.58
N CYS A 24 -0.63 -6.13 34.56
CA CYS A 24 -1.30 -7.41 34.74
C CYS A 24 -2.42 -7.57 33.70
N PHE A 25 -2.13 -8.27 32.60
CA PHE A 25 -3.14 -8.61 31.57
C PHE A 25 -4.12 -9.64 32.12
N ARG A 26 -5.24 -9.15 32.66
CA ARG A 26 -6.30 -9.98 33.23
C ARG A 26 -7.23 -10.49 32.13
N THR A 27 -6.86 -11.62 31.52
CA THR A 27 -7.64 -12.29 30.47
C THR A 27 -9.04 -12.66 30.99
N LYS A 28 -10.06 -11.90 30.58
CA LYS A 28 -11.46 -12.30 30.78
C LYS A 28 -11.85 -13.28 29.69
N ALA A 29 -11.82 -14.58 30.00
CA ALA A 29 -12.45 -15.58 29.17
C ALA A 29 -13.97 -15.36 29.16
N ILE A 30 -14.52 -14.94 28.02
CA ILE A 30 -15.97 -14.89 27.81
C ILE A 30 -16.39 -16.29 27.34
N ALA A 31 -16.97 -17.06 28.25
CA ALA A 31 -17.59 -18.34 27.92
C ALA A 31 -18.92 -18.08 27.21
N PHE A 32 -19.02 -18.44 25.94
CA PHE A 32 -20.29 -18.42 25.22
C PHE A 32 -21.12 -19.64 25.61
N SER A 33 -22.23 -19.41 26.31
CA SER A 33 -23.19 -20.44 26.68
C SER A 33 -23.96 -20.92 25.45
N SER A 34 -23.78 -22.19 25.07
CA SER A 34 -24.55 -22.83 24.01
C SER A 34 -25.90 -23.29 24.53
N TYR A 35 -26.96 -22.50 24.29
CA TYR A 35 -28.33 -22.97 24.48
C TYR A 35 -28.71 -23.97 23.39
N ALA A 36 -28.98 -25.21 23.79
CA ALA A 36 -29.60 -26.22 22.94
C ALA A 36 -31.11 -26.31 23.23
N PRO A 37 -31.98 -26.29 22.20
CA PRO A 37 -33.31 -26.85 22.28
C PRO A 37 -33.45 -28.16 21.48
N ASN A 38 -34.56 -28.87 21.71
CA ASN A 38 -34.71 -30.30 21.46
C ASN A 38 -35.00 -30.72 20.01
N LYS A 39 -34.85 -32.03 19.78
CA LYS A 39 -35.25 -32.81 18.60
C LYS A 39 -36.65 -32.50 18.07
N GLY A 40 -36.77 -32.46 16.74
CA GLY A 40 -38.00 -32.63 15.95
C GLY A 40 -37.61 -33.04 14.52
N GLU A 41 -38.34 -33.99 13.92
CA GLU A 41 -38.04 -34.57 12.60
C GLU A 41 -38.70 -33.77 11.44
N PRO A 42 -38.73 -34.26 10.18
CA PRO A 42 -37.91 -33.72 9.12
C PRO A 42 -38.71 -32.88 8.12
N VAL A 43 -38.40 -31.58 8.01
CA VAL A 43 -38.93 -30.75 6.93
C VAL A 43 -37.93 -30.71 5.77
N SER A 44 -38.41 -31.05 4.57
CA SER A 44 -37.64 -30.99 3.32
C SER A 44 -37.32 -29.55 2.91
N THR A 45 -36.33 -28.96 3.55
CA THR A 45 -35.65 -27.77 3.01
C THR A 45 -34.62 -28.27 2.01
N LYS A 46 -34.94 -28.20 0.71
CA LYS A 46 -33.92 -28.28 -0.35
C LYS A 46 -32.84 -27.28 0.03
N LEU A 47 -31.58 -27.72 0.21
CA LEU A 47 -30.48 -26.78 0.31
C LEU A 47 -30.60 -25.85 -0.91
N PRO A 48 -30.55 -24.51 -0.75
CA PRO A 48 -30.32 -23.67 -1.90
C PRO A 48 -29.03 -24.18 -2.52
N LEU A 49 -29.11 -24.61 -3.78
CA LEU A 49 -27.95 -25.00 -4.57
C LEU A 49 -26.95 -23.86 -4.41
N SER A 50 -25.84 -24.12 -3.73
CA SER A 50 -24.81 -23.12 -3.51
C SER A 50 -24.40 -22.63 -4.89
N LYS A 51 -24.77 -21.40 -5.24
CA LYS A 51 -24.32 -20.77 -6.49
C LYS A 51 -22.82 -20.99 -6.50
N THR A 52 -22.32 -21.70 -7.50
CA THR A 52 -20.89 -21.85 -7.69
C THR A 52 -20.39 -20.42 -7.86
N ASN A 53 -19.72 -19.88 -6.84
CA ASN A 53 -19.15 -18.54 -6.95
C ASN A 53 -18.18 -18.61 -8.10
N ASP A 54 -18.46 -17.88 -9.18
CA ASP A 54 -17.61 -17.88 -10.36
C ASP A 54 -16.20 -17.44 -9.91
N VAL A 55 -15.28 -18.40 -9.94
CA VAL A 55 -13.87 -18.16 -9.59
C VAL A 55 -13.16 -17.70 -10.85
N TYR A 56 -12.35 -16.67 -10.70
CA TYR A 56 -11.53 -16.11 -11.76
C TYR A 56 -10.06 -16.23 -11.36
N SER A 57 -9.22 -16.59 -12.32
CA SER A 57 -7.80 -16.22 -12.28
C SER A 57 -7.68 -14.77 -12.71
N VAL A 58 -6.92 -13.99 -11.95
CA VAL A 58 -6.68 -12.56 -12.20
C VAL A 58 -5.19 -12.37 -12.42
N SER A 59 -4.80 -11.62 -13.45
CA SER A 59 -3.42 -11.19 -13.63
C SER A 59 -3.32 -9.68 -13.77
N PHE A 60 -2.21 -9.14 -13.30
CA PHE A 60 -1.89 -7.72 -13.26
C PHE A 60 -0.52 -7.51 -13.89
N LYS A 61 -0.39 -6.50 -14.75
CA LYS A 61 0.89 -6.08 -15.35
C LYS A 61 0.98 -4.57 -15.32
N THR A 62 2.14 -4.03 -14.96
CA THR A 62 2.38 -2.59 -14.98
C THR A 62 3.04 -2.17 -16.29
N LEU A 63 2.72 -0.96 -16.76
CA LEU A 63 3.17 -0.40 -18.03
C LEU A 63 4.17 0.75 -17.83
N GLY A 64 4.66 1.31 -18.94
CA GLY A 64 5.41 2.57 -18.93
C GLY A 64 4.54 3.80 -18.66
N ALA A 65 5.13 4.98 -18.75
CA ALA A 65 4.47 6.29 -18.60
C ALA A 65 3.68 6.48 -17.28
N CYS A 66 4.06 5.77 -16.22
CA CYS A 66 3.55 5.95 -14.87
C CYS A 66 4.15 7.22 -14.25
N LYS A 67 3.55 7.70 -13.15
CA LYS A 67 4.11 8.79 -12.35
C LYS A 67 4.01 8.47 -10.87
N LEU A 68 5.00 8.97 -10.13
CA LEU A 68 5.01 8.98 -8.67
C LEU A 68 5.15 10.42 -8.20
N GLY A 69 4.85 10.71 -6.94
CA GLY A 69 5.00 12.04 -6.36
C GLY A 69 5.04 11.96 -4.85
N ILE A 70 5.75 12.87 -4.20
CA ILE A 70 5.80 12.93 -2.73
C ILE A 70 5.99 14.38 -2.27
N SER A 71 5.32 14.76 -1.18
CA SER A 71 5.42 16.07 -0.57
C SER A 71 5.13 17.21 -1.56
N ARG A 72 6.00 18.23 -1.61
CA ARG A 72 5.98 19.32 -2.58
C ARG A 72 6.84 19.08 -3.81
N TYR A 73 7.47 17.91 -3.94
CA TYR A 73 8.28 17.59 -5.11
C TYR A 73 7.38 17.44 -6.36
N PRO A 74 7.86 17.86 -7.54
CA PRO A 74 7.24 17.54 -8.83
C PRO A 74 6.97 16.04 -9.00
N ASP A 75 5.99 15.69 -9.84
CA ASP A 75 5.78 14.28 -10.21
C ASP A 75 7.04 13.73 -10.90
N PHE A 76 7.49 12.56 -10.45
CA PHE A 76 8.56 11.75 -11.06
C PHE A 76 7.97 10.95 -12.22
N GLU A 77 8.64 10.89 -13.37
CA GLU A 77 8.32 9.92 -14.41
C GLU A 77 8.80 8.54 -13.98
N TYR A 78 7.97 7.51 -14.15
CA TYR A 78 8.29 6.15 -13.76
C TYR A 78 7.91 5.17 -14.88
N ASN A 79 8.89 4.43 -15.37
CA ASN A 79 8.66 3.24 -16.19
C ASN A 79 8.49 2.03 -15.27
N ALA A 80 7.24 1.68 -15.00
CA ALA A 80 6.89 0.50 -14.22
C ALA A 80 6.84 -0.79 -15.07
N GLN A 81 7.23 -0.76 -16.36
CA GLN A 81 7.11 -1.92 -17.23
C GLN A 81 7.87 -3.14 -16.68
N GLY A 82 7.21 -4.30 -16.73
CA GLY A 82 7.76 -5.57 -16.24
C GLY A 82 7.39 -5.90 -14.79
N GLY A 83 6.64 -5.04 -14.10
CA GLY A 83 5.92 -5.45 -12.90
C GLY A 83 4.73 -6.35 -13.23
N THR A 84 4.46 -7.29 -12.33
CA THR A 84 3.53 -8.40 -12.53
C THR A 84 2.80 -8.74 -11.24
N GLY A 85 1.65 -9.41 -11.37
CA GLY A 85 0.93 -10.04 -10.26
C GLY A 85 -0.04 -11.09 -10.78
N THR A 86 -0.31 -12.11 -9.97
CA THR A 86 -1.40 -13.07 -10.21
C THR A 86 -2.21 -13.25 -8.94
N GLY A 87 -3.47 -13.65 -9.08
CA GLY A 87 -4.42 -13.69 -7.99
C GLY A 87 -5.69 -14.44 -8.35
N THR A 88 -6.63 -14.43 -7.42
CA THR A 88 -7.96 -15.01 -7.59
C THR A 88 -9.02 -13.94 -7.42
N GLY A 89 -10.08 -14.02 -8.24
CA GLY A 89 -11.30 -13.27 -8.08
C GLY A 89 -12.48 -14.18 -7.76
N SER A 90 -13.46 -13.67 -7.03
CA SER A 90 -14.77 -14.32 -6.86
C SER A 90 -15.88 -13.29 -6.99
N ARG A 91 -16.90 -13.58 -7.79
CA ARG A 91 -18.06 -12.69 -7.96
C ARG A 91 -18.78 -12.50 -6.62
N VAL A 92 -19.08 -11.26 -6.26
CA VAL A 92 -19.90 -10.92 -5.10
C VAL A 92 -21.35 -11.30 -5.39
N ALA A 93 -22.05 -11.84 -4.41
CA ALA A 93 -23.40 -12.36 -4.62
C ALA A 93 -24.37 -11.26 -5.07
N ASP A 94 -25.03 -11.49 -6.19
CA ASP A 94 -26.07 -10.64 -6.77
C ASP A 94 -25.60 -9.21 -7.17
N SER A 95 -24.30 -9.05 -7.48
CA SER A 95 -23.75 -7.87 -8.18
C SER A 95 -22.79 -8.28 -9.30
N ASP A 96 -22.45 -7.32 -10.18
CA ASP A 96 -21.37 -7.45 -11.17
C ASP A 96 -20.01 -6.98 -10.62
N GLU A 97 -19.89 -6.92 -9.29
CA GLU A 97 -18.64 -6.63 -8.59
C GLU A 97 -17.85 -7.93 -8.36
N LEU A 98 -16.62 -7.96 -8.88
CA LEU A 98 -15.66 -9.02 -8.67
C LEU A 98 -14.69 -8.62 -7.55
N SER A 99 -14.73 -9.33 -6.41
CA SER A 99 -13.71 -9.16 -5.38
C SER A 99 -12.46 -9.94 -5.77
N VAL A 100 -11.29 -9.28 -5.77
CA VAL A 100 -10.00 -9.80 -6.24
C VAL A 100 -8.93 -9.71 -5.15
N SER A 101 -8.07 -10.72 -5.08
CA SER A 101 -6.92 -10.76 -4.16
C SER A 101 -5.70 -11.31 -4.88
N PHE A 102 -4.59 -10.57 -4.87
CA PHE A 102 -3.34 -10.97 -5.53
C PHE A 102 -2.39 -11.67 -4.55
N ASP A 103 -1.77 -12.77 -5.00
CA ASP A 103 -0.73 -13.44 -4.22
C ASP A 103 0.53 -12.56 -4.18
N VAL A 104 0.85 -12.07 -2.99
CA VAL A 104 2.02 -11.25 -2.67
C VAL A 104 3.33 -11.90 -3.12
N LYS A 105 3.41 -13.24 -3.19
CA LYS A 105 4.60 -13.95 -3.71
C LYS A 105 4.82 -13.75 -5.21
N THR A 106 3.76 -13.41 -5.94
CA THR A 106 3.78 -13.18 -7.40
C THR A 106 3.77 -11.70 -7.77
N LEU A 107 3.49 -10.83 -6.78
CA LEU A 107 3.56 -9.38 -6.94
C LEU A 107 5.01 -8.90 -7.02
N TYR A 108 5.38 -8.40 -8.20
CA TYR A 108 6.64 -7.71 -8.44
C TYR A 108 6.36 -6.31 -8.97
N ILE A 109 7.00 -5.30 -8.37
CA ILE A 109 6.99 -3.91 -8.83
C ILE A 109 8.45 -3.52 -9.06
N PRO A 110 8.82 -3.00 -10.24
CA PRO A 110 10.20 -2.60 -10.50
C PRO A 110 10.72 -1.60 -9.46
N PRO A 111 11.99 -1.68 -9.06
CA PRO A 111 12.59 -0.67 -8.20
C PRO A 111 12.71 0.66 -8.96
N LEU A 112 12.61 1.78 -8.25
CA LEU A 112 12.98 3.09 -8.79
C LEU A 112 14.51 3.17 -8.80
N THR A 113 15.07 3.44 -9.97
CA THR A 113 16.51 3.48 -10.27
C THR A 113 16.77 4.46 -11.42
N SER A 114 18.02 4.73 -11.74
CA SER A 114 18.40 5.57 -12.90
C SER A 114 17.84 5.08 -14.24
N SER A 115 17.51 3.79 -14.40
CA SER A 115 16.93 3.23 -15.63
C SER A 115 15.40 3.24 -15.67
N THR A 116 14.74 3.24 -14.51
CA THR A 116 13.28 3.17 -14.39
C THR A 116 12.62 4.50 -14.04
N THR A 117 13.35 5.49 -13.51
CA THR A 117 12.75 6.72 -12.99
C THR A 117 13.51 7.97 -13.42
N LYS A 118 12.76 9.01 -13.80
CA LYS A 118 13.30 10.35 -14.04
C LYS A 118 12.67 11.38 -13.11
N PHE A 119 13.51 12.24 -12.55
CA PHE A 119 13.10 13.42 -11.80
C PHE A 119 13.52 14.67 -12.59
N LEU A 120 12.57 15.58 -12.83
CA LEU A 120 12.80 16.79 -13.65
C LEU A 120 13.43 16.48 -15.05
N GLY A 121 13.08 15.34 -15.64
CA GLY A 121 13.60 14.88 -16.93
C GLY A 121 14.97 14.16 -16.86
N PHE A 122 15.68 14.22 -15.74
CA PHE A 122 16.96 13.54 -15.53
C PHE A 122 16.76 12.17 -14.85
N PRO A 123 17.56 11.13 -15.17
CA PRO A 123 17.52 9.87 -14.44
C PRO A 123 17.83 10.10 -12.95
N LEU A 124 17.32 9.23 -12.06
CA LEU A 124 17.71 9.27 -10.65
C LEU A 124 19.24 9.19 -10.48
N PRO A 125 19.81 9.87 -9.48
CA PRO A 125 21.25 9.82 -9.20
C PRO A 125 21.80 8.39 -9.17
N PRO A 126 23.02 8.14 -9.69
CA PRO A 126 23.65 6.82 -9.62
C PRO A 126 23.66 6.28 -8.19
N PHE A 127 23.53 4.95 -8.08
CA PHE A 127 23.46 4.19 -6.83
C PHE A 127 22.23 4.43 -5.94
N LEU A 128 21.40 5.45 -6.21
CA LEU A 128 20.13 5.63 -5.53
C LEU A 128 19.13 4.58 -6.05
N LYS A 129 18.58 3.79 -5.12
CA LYS A 129 17.58 2.76 -5.40
C LYS A 129 16.47 2.80 -4.36
N ILE A 130 15.22 2.80 -4.82
CA ILE A 130 14.05 2.58 -3.97
C ILE A 130 13.43 1.24 -4.36
N HIS A 131 13.57 0.25 -3.51
CA HIS A 131 12.95 -1.05 -3.71
C HIS A 131 11.52 -1.03 -3.16
N ILE A 132 10.55 -1.48 -3.97
CA ILE A 132 9.15 -1.57 -3.57
C ILE A 132 8.87 -3.03 -3.22
N VAL A 133 8.49 -3.28 -1.96
CA VAL A 133 8.10 -4.60 -1.46
C VAL A 133 6.59 -4.60 -1.22
N PRO A 134 5.78 -5.20 -2.13
CA PRO A 134 4.35 -5.37 -1.91
C PRO A 134 4.08 -6.16 -0.62
N GLN A 135 3.01 -5.78 0.09
CA GLN A 135 2.51 -6.47 1.28
C GLN A 135 1.02 -6.81 1.13
N LEU A 136 0.28 -6.03 0.33
CA LEU A 136 -1.11 -6.28 -0.04
C LEU A 136 -1.41 -5.66 -1.40
N LEU A 137 -2.14 -6.39 -2.25
CA LEU A 137 -2.92 -5.83 -3.34
C LEU A 137 -4.21 -6.64 -3.45
N GLN A 138 -5.35 -6.03 -3.12
CA GLN A 138 -6.67 -6.67 -3.15
C GLN A 138 -7.75 -5.60 -3.30
N GLY A 139 -8.97 -5.96 -3.64
CA GLY A 139 -10.09 -5.02 -3.70
C GLY A 139 -11.15 -5.50 -4.66
N ASN A 140 -11.79 -4.56 -5.37
CA ASN A 140 -12.95 -4.87 -6.21
C ASN A 140 -12.80 -4.32 -7.63
N ILE A 141 -13.42 -5.03 -8.58
CA ILE A 141 -13.54 -4.65 -9.99
C ILE A 141 -15.01 -4.77 -10.38
N ASP A 142 -15.64 -3.65 -10.69
CA ASP A 142 -16.98 -3.58 -11.29
C ASP A 142 -16.88 -3.96 -12.78
N GLN A 143 -17.50 -5.07 -13.15
CA GLN A 143 -17.44 -5.61 -14.51
C GLN A 143 -18.36 -4.87 -15.51
N GLU A 144 -19.37 -4.13 -15.05
CA GLU A 144 -20.23 -3.32 -15.91
C GLU A 144 -19.59 -1.95 -16.16
N SER A 145 -19.15 -1.28 -15.10
CA SER A 145 -18.72 0.12 -15.19
C SER A 145 -17.21 0.29 -15.42
N GLY A 146 -16.44 -0.81 -15.40
CA GLY A 146 -14.97 -0.84 -15.52
C GLY A 146 -14.24 -0.26 -14.31
N LYS A 147 -14.94 0.04 -13.21
CA LYS A 147 -14.34 0.69 -12.04
C LYS A 147 -13.49 -0.31 -11.25
N VAL A 148 -12.25 0.08 -10.95
CA VAL A 148 -11.29 -0.70 -10.18
C VAL A 148 -10.92 0.08 -8.91
N ASP A 149 -11.06 -0.55 -7.74
CA ASP A 149 -10.58 -0.01 -6.46
C ASP A 149 -9.75 -1.09 -5.75
N LEU A 150 -8.43 -0.90 -5.66
CA LEU A 150 -7.51 -1.85 -5.02
C LEU A 150 -6.83 -1.24 -3.79
N GLU A 151 -7.07 -1.81 -2.61
CA GLU A 151 -6.22 -1.61 -1.44
C GLU A 151 -4.78 -2.01 -1.76
N PHE A 152 -3.85 -1.07 -1.59
CA PHE A 152 -2.42 -1.26 -1.79
C PHE A 152 -1.67 -0.97 -0.49
N LEU A 153 -0.83 -1.92 -0.09
CA LEU A 153 0.14 -1.75 0.99
C LEU A 153 1.50 -2.21 0.49
N ALA A 154 2.52 -1.35 0.61
CA ALA A 154 3.90 -1.70 0.30
C ALA A 154 4.90 -0.97 1.20
N LYS A 155 6.10 -1.55 1.29
CA LYS A 155 7.28 -0.91 1.89
C LYS A 155 8.17 -0.37 0.77
N PHE A 156 8.56 0.90 0.88
CA PHE A 156 9.47 1.57 -0.02
C PHE A 156 10.82 1.70 0.71
N CYS A 157 11.74 0.79 0.42
CA CYS A 157 13.07 0.74 1.03
C CYS A 157 14.04 1.62 0.23
N PHE A 158 14.48 2.74 0.81
CA PHE A 158 15.40 3.68 0.17
C PHE A 158 16.86 3.32 0.50
N SER A 159 17.73 3.35 -0.51
CA SER A 159 19.16 3.05 -0.37
C SER A 159 20.01 3.87 -1.34
N VAL A 160 21.25 4.16 -0.95
CA VAL A 160 22.27 4.79 -1.79
C VAL A 160 23.54 3.94 -1.72
N GLY A 161 23.79 3.15 -2.76
CA GLY A 161 24.94 2.24 -2.82
C GLY A 161 25.02 1.31 -1.62
N SER A 162 26.22 1.16 -1.06
CA SER A 162 26.47 0.44 0.19
C SER A 162 26.72 1.37 1.39
N ILE A 163 26.48 2.67 1.24
CA ILE A 163 26.84 3.69 2.25
C ILE A 163 25.65 4.13 3.09
N TYR A 164 24.42 3.91 2.62
CA TYR A 164 23.21 4.36 3.29
C TYR A 164 21.99 3.51 2.91
N GLU A 165 21.23 3.07 3.90
CA GLU A 165 19.94 2.41 3.78
C GLU A 165 19.02 2.98 4.87
N ALA A 166 17.83 3.45 4.46
CA ALA A 166 16.85 4.04 5.37
C ALA A 166 15.83 2.99 5.83
N PRO A 167 15.23 3.14 7.03
CA PRO A 167 14.03 2.39 7.40
C PRO A 167 12.94 2.51 6.32
N PRO A 168 12.17 1.44 6.00
CA PRO A 168 11.23 1.50 4.89
C PRO A 168 10.05 2.43 5.15
N LEU A 169 9.70 3.25 4.17
CA LEU A 169 8.46 4.03 4.18
C LEU A 169 7.28 3.09 3.92
N VAL A 170 6.32 3.04 4.83
CA VAL A 170 5.09 2.25 4.66
C VAL A 170 4.05 3.11 3.95
N VAL A 171 3.62 2.67 2.77
CA VAL A 171 2.59 3.36 1.97
C VAL A 171 1.33 2.50 1.95
N LYS A 172 0.23 3.04 2.49
CA LYS A 172 -1.11 2.44 2.42
C LYS A 172 -2.06 3.38 1.68
N THR A 173 -2.72 2.91 0.63
CA THR A 173 -3.70 3.69 -0.14
C THR A 173 -4.72 2.78 -0.84
N VAL A 174 -5.71 3.39 -1.49
CA VAL A 174 -6.54 2.72 -2.50
C VAL A 174 -6.09 3.23 -3.88
N LEU A 175 -5.64 2.32 -4.72
CA LEU A 175 -5.38 2.53 -6.14
C LEU A 175 -6.71 2.41 -6.88
N THR A 176 -7.32 3.56 -7.22
CA THR A 176 -8.63 3.65 -7.89
C THR A 176 -8.50 4.04 -9.35
N SER A 177 -9.37 3.53 -10.22
CA SER A 177 -9.52 3.99 -11.60
C SER A 177 -10.33 5.29 -11.72
N ASP A 178 -10.96 5.76 -10.65
CA ASP A 178 -11.66 7.05 -10.60
C ASP A 178 -10.75 8.14 -10.01
N GLU A 179 -11.24 9.03 -9.14
CA GLU A 179 -10.50 10.18 -8.64
C GLU A 179 -9.99 9.98 -7.20
N SER A 180 -8.70 10.20 -6.96
CA SER A 180 -8.09 10.16 -5.63
C SER A 180 -7.60 11.55 -5.22
N LYS A 181 -7.98 12.00 -4.02
CA LYS A 181 -7.70 13.36 -3.50
C LYS A 181 -7.16 13.31 -2.07
N GLY A 182 -5.99 13.90 -1.88
CA GLY A 182 -5.51 14.37 -0.58
C GLY A 182 -5.70 15.88 -0.43
N LYS A 183 -5.03 16.45 0.58
CA LYS A 183 -4.98 17.90 0.87
C LYS A 183 -4.04 18.65 -0.07
N MET A 184 -3.00 17.99 -0.57
CA MET A 184 -1.93 18.58 -1.38
C MET A 184 -1.79 17.93 -2.75
N ARG A 185 -2.05 16.62 -2.87
CA ARG A 185 -1.94 15.89 -4.15
C ARG A 185 -3.26 15.28 -4.56
N SER A 186 -3.47 15.16 -5.87
CA SER A 186 -4.62 14.47 -6.44
C SER A 186 -4.27 13.83 -7.78
N GLY A 187 -5.12 12.90 -8.21
CA GLY A 187 -5.07 12.28 -9.53
C GLY A 187 -6.44 11.79 -9.95
N ARG A 188 -6.58 11.54 -11.24
CA ARG A 188 -7.71 10.83 -11.84
C ARG A 188 -7.14 9.67 -12.65
N GLY A 189 -7.72 8.50 -12.44
CA GLY A 189 -7.47 7.30 -13.20
C GLY A 189 -8.29 7.23 -14.49
N GLU A 190 -8.16 6.10 -15.16
CA GLU A 190 -9.01 5.67 -16.28
C GLU A 190 -9.47 4.25 -15.97
N ARG A 191 -10.76 4.01 -16.23
CA ARG A 191 -11.44 2.74 -15.98
C ARG A 191 -10.89 1.62 -16.87
N LEU A 192 -11.15 0.39 -16.44
CA LEU A 192 -10.79 -0.82 -17.16
C LEU A 192 -11.53 -0.86 -18.50
N ASP A 193 -10.80 -0.96 -19.61
CA ASP A 193 -11.36 -1.16 -20.95
C ASP A 193 -11.52 -2.66 -21.29
N GLU A 194 -12.05 -2.95 -22.48
CA GLU A 194 -12.32 -4.31 -22.96
C GLU A 194 -11.04 -5.12 -23.17
N GLU A 195 -9.93 -4.46 -23.52
CA GLU A 195 -8.58 -5.02 -23.61
C GLU A 195 -7.90 -5.22 -22.24
N GLY A 196 -8.51 -4.71 -21.17
CA GLY A 196 -8.04 -4.79 -19.80
C GLY A 196 -7.02 -3.71 -19.40
N ASN A 197 -6.79 -2.68 -20.21
CA ASN A 197 -5.96 -1.54 -19.78
C ASN A 197 -6.73 -0.67 -18.77
N CYS A 198 -6.01 -0.10 -17.82
CA CYS A 198 -6.52 0.91 -16.91
C CYS A 198 -5.41 1.86 -16.47
N LYS A 199 -5.80 2.98 -15.85
CA LYS A 199 -4.88 3.87 -15.13
C LYS A 199 -5.37 3.97 -13.69
N LEU A 200 -4.63 3.38 -12.77
CA LEU A 200 -4.93 3.44 -11.35
C LEU A 200 -4.23 4.63 -10.69
N VAL A 201 -4.89 5.24 -9.72
CA VAL A 201 -4.46 6.46 -9.07
C VAL A 201 -4.67 6.34 -7.57
N GLY A 202 -3.69 6.75 -6.77
CA GLY A 202 -3.80 6.66 -5.31
C GLY A 202 -3.00 7.75 -4.61
N VAL A 203 -3.63 8.42 -3.65
CA VAL A 203 -2.97 9.34 -2.72
C VAL A 203 -2.86 8.65 -1.37
N ALA A 204 -1.67 8.70 -0.77
CA ALA A 204 -1.40 8.15 0.56
C ALA A 204 -0.82 9.23 1.47
N PHE A 205 -1.02 9.07 2.78
CA PHE A 205 -0.25 9.80 3.78
C PHE A 205 0.90 8.90 4.26
N VAL A 206 2.09 9.48 4.40
CA VAL A 206 3.33 8.79 4.79
C VAL A 206 3.81 9.41 6.09
N GLU A 207 3.84 8.60 7.13
CA GLU A 207 4.32 8.98 8.47
C GLU A 207 5.85 9.10 8.52
N PRO A 208 6.42 9.78 9.53
CA PRO A 208 7.86 9.84 9.73
C PRO A 208 8.42 8.47 10.13
N ILE A 209 9.68 8.24 9.80
CA ILE A 209 10.44 7.04 10.17
C ILE A 209 11.54 7.38 11.17
N ASP A 210 12.25 6.36 11.67
CA ASP A 210 13.43 6.54 12.54
C ASP A 210 14.67 6.95 11.73
N ASP A 211 14.54 8.05 10.96
CA ASP A 211 15.61 8.64 10.16
C ASP A 211 15.38 10.15 9.96
N VAL A 212 16.21 10.97 10.61
CA VAL A 212 16.12 12.44 10.56
C VAL A 212 16.40 12.99 9.17
N PHE A 213 17.30 12.37 8.40
CA PHE A 213 17.63 12.82 7.05
C PHE A 213 16.44 12.61 6.13
N MET A 214 15.83 11.42 6.09
CA MET A 214 14.68 11.12 5.25
C MET A 214 13.43 11.89 5.66
N ASN A 215 13.18 12.04 6.96
CA ASN A 215 12.09 12.88 7.46
C ASN A 215 12.25 14.33 6.98
N THR A 216 13.47 14.88 7.01
CA THR A 216 13.73 16.25 6.54
C THR A 216 13.65 16.33 5.01
N PHE A 217 14.35 15.44 4.30
CA PHE A 217 14.46 15.42 2.85
C PHE A 217 13.11 15.25 2.17
N LEU A 218 12.27 14.32 2.63
CA LEU A 218 10.91 14.15 2.09
C LEU A 218 9.88 15.08 2.75
N SER A 219 10.27 15.83 3.79
CA SER A 219 9.38 16.64 4.62
C SER A 219 8.20 15.84 5.20
N LEU A 220 8.52 14.72 5.87
CA LEU A 220 7.55 13.85 6.53
C LEU A 220 7.03 14.49 7.84
N PRO A 221 5.76 14.26 8.22
CA PRO A 221 4.77 13.45 7.51
C PRO A 221 4.20 14.18 6.29
N THR A 222 3.85 13.44 5.24
CA THR A 222 3.54 14.05 3.94
C THR A 222 2.60 13.21 3.06
N GLU A 223 2.10 13.79 1.97
CA GLU A 223 1.31 13.06 0.97
C GLU A 223 2.19 12.53 -0.17
N CYS A 224 2.00 11.27 -0.56
CA CYS A 224 2.50 10.72 -1.81
C CYS A 224 1.37 10.39 -2.79
N LEU A 225 1.71 10.36 -4.07
CA LEU A 225 0.81 10.12 -5.19
C LEU A 225 1.40 9.01 -6.08
N ALA A 226 0.55 8.08 -6.50
CA ALA A 226 0.83 7.14 -7.58
C ALA A 226 -0.15 7.34 -8.74
N LYS A 227 0.36 7.27 -9.97
CA LYS A 227 -0.38 7.17 -11.23
C LYS A 227 0.20 5.99 -12.00
N LEU A 228 -0.53 4.89 -12.07
CA LEU A 228 -0.05 3.58 -12.50
C LEU A 228 -0.85 3.11 -13.71
N ASN A 229 -0.23 3.13 -14.89
CA ASN A 229 -0.81 2.50 -16.07
C ASN A 229 -0.62 0.99 -15.92
N ALA A 230 -1.68 0.22 -16.09
CA ALA A 230 -1.67 -1.22 -15.88
C ALA A 230 -2.58 -1.95 -16.87
N VAL A 231 -2.37 -3.26 -16.99
CA VAL A 231 -3.30 -4.20 -17.62
C VAL A 231 -3.77 -5.17 -16.55
N ILE A 232 -5.09 -5.34 -16.43
CA ILE A 232 -5.73 -6.34 -15.58
C ILE A 232 -6.49 -7.29 -16.49
N THR A 233 -6.15 -8.58 -16.44
CA THR A 233 -6.83 -9.62 -17.22
C THR A 233 -7.57 -10.56 -16.29
N LEU A 234 -8.85 -10.77 -16.57
CA LEU A 234 -9.74 -11.69 -15.87
C LEU A 234 -9.96 -12.93 -16.73
N SER A 235 -9.75 -14.11 -16.18
CA SER A 235 -9.97 -15.39 -16.85
C SER A 235 -10.80 -16.30 -15.95
N LYS A 236 -11.97 -16.74 -16.42
CA LYS A 236 -12.83 -17.63 -15.62
C LYS A 236 -12.15 -18.98 -15.42
N SER A 237 -11.99 -19.40 -14.16
CA SER A 237 -11.49 -20.73 -13.82
C SER A 237 -12.52 -21.77 -14.23
N SER A 238 -12.10 -22.75 -15.04
CA SER A 238 -12.93 -23.86 -15.53
C SER A 238 -12.91 -25.05 -14.57
#